data_AF-A0A5D2EDI9-F1
#
_entry.id   AF-A0A5D2EDI9-F1
#
_cell.length_a   1.000
_cell.length_b   1.000
_cell.length_c   1.000
_cell.angle_alpha   90.00
_cell.angle_beta   90.00
_cell.angle_gamma   90.00
#
_symmetry.space_group_name_H-M   'P 1'
#
loop_
_entity.id
_entity.type
_entity.pdbx_description
1 polymer ?
#
loop_
_entity_poly.entity_id
_entity_poly.type
_entity_poly.pdbx_seq_one_letter_code
_entity_poly.pdbx_strand_id
1 'polypeptide(L)'
;MVWVIYGLPMVHPNSTLVITINGAGTAIELVYLTLFLIFCHDKKKRLKGLLIALVEKLVISTKSVEYMPFFLSLASFANGVAWTTYAFLPFDPFIAVPNGLGTLFSLAQLLLYATYYESTKRIIAARKETKMEVNLSEVVVNGNHVPKKTTRAT
;
A
#
# COMPACT_ATOMS: atom_id res chain seq x y z
N MET A 1 14.22 9.97 4.96
CA MET A 1 15.22 10.89 5.59
C MET A 1 16.36 10.18 6.34
N VAL A 2 16.12 9.32 7.34
CA VAL A 2 17.21 8.68 8.13
C VAL A 2 18.22 7.91 7.25
N TRP A 3 17.72 7.11 6.31
CA TRP A 3 18.56 6.36 5.36
C TRP A 3 19.36 7.25 4.40
N VAL A 4 18.90 8.46 4.11
CA VAL A 4 19.65 9.43 3.31
C VAL A 4 20.88 9.90 4.08
N ILE A 5 20.71 10.22 5.38
CA ILE A 5 21.81 10.63 6.26
C ILE A 5 22.80 9.48 6.43
N TYR A 6 22.29 8.25 6.63
CA TYR A 6 23.11 7.05 6.73
C TYR A 6 23.98 6.82 5.48
N GLY A 7 23.42 7.00 4.28
CA GLY A 7 24.15 6.82 3.02
C GLY A 7 25.09 7.97 2.62
N LEU A 8 25.22 9.03 3.42
CA LEU A 8 26.15 10.13 3.11
C LEU A 8 27.60 9.62 3.17
N PRO A 9 28.49 10.06 2.25
CA PRO A 9 29.89 9.63 2.24
C PRO A 9 30.65 9.89 3.55
N MET A 10 30.20 10.89 4.33
CA MET A 10 30.77 11.22 5.64
C MET A 10 30.39 10.23 6.74
N VAL A 11 29.28 9.50 6.59
CA VAL A 11 28.75 8.56 7.58
C VAL A 11 29.02 7.12 7.14
N HIS A 12 28.71 6.79 5.89
CA HIS A 12 28.94 5.48 5.32
C HIS A 12 29.52 5.60 3.89
N PRO A 13 30.86 5.53 3.75
CA PRO A 13 31.50 5.57 2.43
C PRO A 13 30.99 4.43 1.53
N ASN A 14 30.97 4.66 0.21
CA ASN A 14 30.55 3.71 -0.81
C ASN A 14 29.06 3.28 -0.80
N SER A 15 28.21 3.95 -0.03
CA SER A 15 26.75 3.70 0.02
C SER A 15 25.94 4.50 -1.01
N THR A 16 26.50 4.70 -2.21
CA THR A 16 25.89 5.52 -3.28
C THR A 16 24.49 5.04 -3.69
N LEU A 17 24.22 3.74 -3.64
CA LEU A 17 22.91 3.20 -3.97
C LEU A 17 21.87 3.52 -2.89
N VAL A 18 22.27 3.50 -1.61
CA VAL A 18 21.39 3.85 -0.48
C VAL A 18 20.99 5.31 -0.54
N ILE A 19 21.94 6.22 -0.81
CA ILE A 19 21.65 7.65 -0.89
C ILE A 19 20.79 8.01 -2.09
N THR A 20 21.06 7.43 -3.27
CA THR A 20 20.30 7.74 -4.50
C THR A 20 18.85 7.32 -4.39
N ILE A 21 18.57 6.09 -3.94
CA ILE A 21 17.19 5.59 -3.86
C ILE A 21 16.39 6.31 -2.77
N ASN A 22 16.99 6.53 -1.59
CA ASN A 22 16.29 7.17 -0.47
C ASN A 22 16.15 8.68 -0.71
N GLY A 23 17.11 9.29 -1.42
CA GLY A 23 17.03 10.68 -1.86
C GLY A 23 15.90 10.89 -2.87
N ALA A 24 15.83 10.05 -3.90
CA ALA A 24 14.72 10.07 -4.85
C ALA A 24 13.37 9.80 -4.18
N GLY A 25 13.30 8.81 -3.28
CA GLY A 25 12.09 8.52 -2.49
C GLY A 25 11.63 9.72 -1.66
N THR A 26 12.57 10.43 -1.03
CA THR A 26 12.27 11.66 -0.30
C THR A 26 11.73 12.75 -1.24
N ALA A 27 12.34 12.95 -2.41
CA ALA A 27 11.87 13.95 -3.37
C ALA A 27 10.44 13.65 -3.84
N ILE A 28 10.16 12.38 -4.15
CA ILE A 28 8.83 11.91 -4.55
C ILE A 28 7.81 12.11 -3.41
N GLU A 29 8.17 11.75 -2.17
CA GLU A 29 7.34 11.97 -0.98
C GLU A 29 6.98 13.45 -0.80
N LEU A 30 7.94 14.35 -0.95
CA LEU A 30 7.71 15.80 -0.89
C LEU A 30 6.76 16.29 -1.99
N VAL A 31 6.86 15.74 -3.20
CA VAL A 31 5.93 16.05 -4.29
C VAL A 31 4.51 15.60 -3.93
N TYR A 32 4.34 14.36 -3.48
CA TYR A 32 3.03 13.84 -3.07
C TYR A 32 2.41 14.65 -1.93
N LEU A 33 3.20 15.00 -0.90
CA LEU A 33 2.72 15.83 0.21
C LEU A 33 2.34 17.24 -0.27
N THR A 34 3.13 17.83 -1.18
CA THR A 34 2.81 19.15 -1.74
C THR A 34 1.49 19.12 -2.50
N LEU A 35 1.29 18.13 -3.36
CA LEU A 35 0.03 17.93 -4.08
C LEU A 35 -1.13 17.72 -3.11
N PHE A 36 -0.95 16.88 -2.08
CA PHE A 36 -1.96 16.66 -1.04
C PHE A 36 -2.35 17.96 -0.34
N LEU A 37 -1.39 18.81 -0.01
CA LEU A 37 -1.64 20.10 0.64
C LEU A 37 -2.34 21.12 -0.27
N ILE A 38 -2.11 21.07 -1.58
CA ILE A 38 -2.77 21.96 -2.54
C ILE A 38 -4.22 21.49 -2.79
N PHE A 39 -4.42 20.19 -3.01
CA PHE A 39 -5.72 19.65 -3.45
C PHE A 39 -6.66 19.23 -2.31
N CYS A 40 -6.15 18.99 -1.09
CA CYS A 40 -7.01 18.68 0.06
C CYS A 40 -7.59 19.97 0.68
N HIS A 41 -8.83 20.29 0.30
CA HIS A 41 -9.53 21.50 0.75
C HIS A 41 -10.10 21.41 2.17
N ASP A 42 -10.42 20.21 2.64
CA ASP A 42 -10.98 19.99 3.98
C ASP A 42 -9.88 20.07 5.05
N LYS A 43 -9.90 21.16 5.84
CA LYS A 43 -8.91 21.43 6.89
C LYS A 43 -8.80 20.29 7.92
N LYS A 44 -9.89 19.58 8.24
CA LYS A 44 -9.87 18.46 9.20
C LYS A 44 -9.21 17.23 8.60
N LYS A 45 -9.51 16.91 7.33
CA LYS A 45 -8.86 15.81 6.60
C LYS A 45 -7.40 16.10 6.31
N ARG A 46 -7.07 17.35 5.98
CA ARG A 46 -5.69 17.81 5.77
C ARG A 46 -4.86 17.74 7.04
N LEU A 47 -5.40 18.18 8.19
CA LEU A 47 -4.72 18.06 9.47
C LEU A 47 -4.56 16.59 9.88
N LYS A 48 -5.60 15.77 9.72
CA LYS A 48 -5.51 14.33 9.99
C LYS A 48 -4.52 13.64 9.05
N GLY A 49 -4.49 14.01 7.78
CA GLY A 49 -3.55 13.48 6.79
C GLY A 49 -2.11 13.92 7.04
N LEU A 50 -1.87 15.17 7.46
CA LEU A 50 -0.55 15.64 7.90
C LEU A 50 -0.10 14.98 9.19
N LEU A 51 -1.00 14.86 10.17
CA LEU A 51 -0.73 14.11 11.38
C LEU A 51 -0.40 12.67 11.01
N ILE A 52 -1.22 12.00 10.19
CA ILE A 52 -0.93 10.66 9.69
C ILE A 52 0.39 10.63 8.94
N ALA A 53 0.75 11.53 8.03
CA ALA A 53 2.04 11.51 7.34
C ALA A 53 3.24 11.66 8.33
N LEU A 54 3.10 12.50 9.36
CA LEU A 54 4.08 12.59 10.45
C LEU A 54 4.08 11.33 11.34
N VAL A 55 2.93 10.68 11.42
CA VAL A 55 2.57 9.51 12.23
C VAL A 55 2.59 8.22 11.38
N GLU A 56 3.03 8.24 10.11
CA GLU A 56 3.22 7.04 9.27
C GLU A 56 4.41 6.23 9.82
N LYS A 57 5.22 6.88 10.66
CA LYS A 57 6.17 6.26 11.60
C LYS A 57 5.53 5.60 12.84
N LEU A 58 4.31 5.97 13.19
CA LEU A 58 3.53 5.44 14.32
C LEU A 58 2.47 4.42 13.87
N VAL A 59 2.04 4.47 12.60
CA VAL A 59 0.92 3.69 12.05
C VAL A 59 1.45 2.50 11.25
N ILE A 60 1.94 1.53 12.02
CA ILE A 60 1.63 0.10 11.83
C ILE A 60 0.10 -0.17 12.07
N SER A 61 -0.67 0.89 12.33
CA SER A 61 -1.95 0.86 13.04
C SER A 61 -3.21 0.89 12.15
N THR A 62 -3.11 0.89 10.82
CA THR A 62 -4.31 0.80 9.96
C THR A 62 -4.68 -0.62 9.54
N LYS A 63 -3.88 -1.64 9.91
CA LYS A 63 -4.15 -3.09 9.81
C LYS A 63 -5.22 -3.47 8.78
N SER A 64 -5.04 -3.06 7.53
CA SER A 64 -5.84 -3.55 6.41
C SER A 64 -4.92 -4.26 5.44
N VAL A 65 -5.05 -5.59 5.40
CA VAL A 65 -4.40 -6.52 4.46
C VAL A 65 -5.11 -6.55 3.09
N GLU A 66 -5.93 -5.55 2.80
CA GLU A 66 -6.69 -5.44 1.55
C GLU A 66 -5.81 -5.12 0.33
N TYR A 67 -4.51 -4.84 0.55
CA TYR A 67 -3.51 -4.58 -0.49
C TYR A 67 -2.39 -5.63 -0.52
N MET A 68 -2.73 -6.92 -0.54
CA MET A 68 -1.75 -7.96 -0.83
C MET A 68 -1.89 -8.50 -2.28
N PRO A 69 -1.80 -7.64 -3.34
CA PRO A 69 -1.72 -8.16 -4.69
C PRO A 69 -0.40 -8.93 -4.83
N PHE A 70 -0.47 -10.11 -5.45
CA PHE A 70 0.67 -11.00 -5.66
C PHE A 70 1.93 -10.27 -6.14
N PHE A 71 1.77 -9.36 -7.11
CA PHE A 71 2.87 -8.59 -7.69
C PHE A 71 3.55 -7.66 -6.68
N LEU A 72 2.81 -7.08 -5.73
CA LEU A 72 3.41 -6.24 -4.69
C LEU A 72 4.21 -7.08 -3.70
N SER A 73 3.70 -8.27 -3.34
CA SER A 73 4.42 -9.22 -2.50
C SER A 73 5.69 -9.73 -3.20
N LEU A 74 5.60 -10.06 -4.50
CA LEU A 74 6.72 -10.52 -5.31
C LEU A 74 7.78 -9.41 -5.51
N ALA A 75 7.34 -8.18 -5.80
CA ALA A 75 8.23 -7.03 -5.89
C ALA A 75 8.92 -6.74 -4.56
N SER A 76 8.21 -6.87 -3.44
CA SER A 76 8.77 -6.69 -2.10
C SER A 76 9.81 -7.77 -1.78
N PHE A 77 9.57 -9.01 -2.16
CA PHE A 77 10.52 -10.12 -2.01
C PHE A 77 11.77 -9.91 -2.86
N ALA A 78 11.61 -9.59 -4.15
CA ALA A 78 12.74 -9.31 -5.03
C ALA A 78 13.57 -8.11 -4.53
N ASN A 79 12.91 -7.05 -4.07
CA ASN A 79 13.57 -5.90 -3.45
C ASN A 79 14.32 -6.30 -2.17
N GLY A 80 13.71 -7.12 -1.31
CA GLY A 80 14.35 -7.63 -0.10
C GLY A 80 15.61 -8.45 -0.42
N VAL A 81 15.53 -9.37 -1.38
CA VAL A 81 16.68 -10.16 -1.84
C VAL A 81 17.77 -9.25 -2.38
N ALA A 82 17.43 -8.29 -3.24
CA ALA A 82 18.41 -7.36 -3.82
C ALA A 82 19.16 -6.56 -2.74
N TRP A 83 18.45 -6.01 -1.74
CA TRP A 83 19.08 -5.27 -0.63
C TRP A 83 19.86 -6.16 0.32
N THR A 84 19.39 -7.38 0.55
CA THR A 84 20.09 -8.37 1.38
C THR A 84 21.40 -8.76 0.71
N THR A 85 21.38 -9.09 -0.58
CA THR A 85 22.59 -9.36 -1.37
C THR A 85 23.52 -8.15 -1.39
N TYR A 86 22.99 -6.94 -1.62
CA TYR A 86 23.77 -5.70 -1.55
C TYR A 86 24.48 -5.54 -0.21
N ALA A 87 23.83 -5.87 0.91
CA ALA A 87 24.41 -5.74 2.25
C ALA A 87 25.54 -6.75 2.53
N PHE A 88 25.53 -7.92 1.88
CA PHE A 88 26.59 -8.91 2.03
C PHE A 88 27.87 -8.56 1.28
N LEU A 89 27.81 -7.76 0.20
CA LEU A 89 29.01 -7.31 -0.52
C LEU A 89 29.98 -6.49 0.35
N PRO A 90 29.52 -5.44 1.06
CA PRO A 90 30.34 -4.66 2.01
C PRO A 90 30.35 -5.24 3.43
N PHE A 91 29.64 -6.35 3.69
CA PHE A 91 29.36 -6.90 5.03
C PHE A 91 28.78 -5.85 5.99
N ASP A 92 27.66 -5.24 5.60
CA ASP A 92 26.97 -4.20 6.37
C ASP A 92 25.79 -4.78 7.17
N PRO A 93 25.92 -4.98 8.49
CA PRO A 93 24.86 -5.57 9.31
C PRO A 93 23.63 -4.68 9.43
N PHE A 94 23.77 -3.36 9.32
CA PHE A 94 22.68 -2.40 9.49
C PHE A 94 21.72 -2.45 8.30
N ILE A 95 22.23 -2.74 7.10
CA ILE A 95 21.39 -3.02 5.93
C ILE A 95 20.96 -4.50 5.94
N ALA A 96 21.84 -5.44 6.29
CA ALA A 96 21.57 -6.87 6.18
C ALA A 96 20.46 -7.36 7.13
N VAL A 97 20.48 -6.96 8.40
CA VAL A 97 19.51 -7.44 9.40
C VAL A 97 18.06 -7.05 9.04
N PRO A 98 17.72 -5.77 8.82
CA PRO A 98 16.35 -5.39 8.51
C PRO A 98 15.88 -5.90 7.14
N ASN A 99 16.73 -5.90 6.11
CA ASN A 99 16.36 -6.38 4.78
C ASN A 99 16.25 -7.90 4.72
N GLY A 100 17.11 -8.63 5.45
CA GLY A 100 17.00 -10.08 5.60
C GLY A 100 15.70 -10.48 6.29
N LEU A 101 15.33 -9.82 7.39
CA LEU A 101 14.03 -10.03 8.04
C LEU A 101 12.85 -9.70 7.11
N GLY A 102 12.92 -8.58 6.37
CA GLY A 102 11.90 -8.21 5.39
C GLY A 102 11.77 -9.24 4.25
N THR A 103 12.88 -9.83 3.82
CA THR A 103 12.92 -10.89 2.81
C THR A 103 12.23 -12.17 3.32
N LEU A 104 12.49 -12.55 4.57
CA LEU A 104 11.83 -13.71 5.19
C LEU A 104 10.32 -13.50 5.32
N PHE A 105 9.88 -12.31 5.74
CA PHE A 105 8.45 -12.02 5.86
C PHE A 105 7.74 -11.93 4.51
N SER A 106 8.37 -11.33 3.50
CA SER A 106 7.80 -11.29 2.14
C SER A 106 7.76 -12.67 1.49
N LEU A 107 8.74 -13.54 1.77
CA LEU A 107 8.67 -14.95 1.37
C LEU A 107 7.50 -15.67 2.06
N ALA A 108 7.33 -15.48 3.36
CA ALA A 108 6.19 -16.05 4.09
C ALA A 108 4.85 -15.57 3.50
N GLN A 109 4.74 -14.29 3.14
CA GLN A 109 3.55 -13.75 2.46
C GLN A 109 3.31 -14.40 1.10
N LEU A 110 4.35 -14.62 0.29
CA LEU A 110 4.23 -15.32 -0.99
C LEU A 110 3.79 -16.78 -0.83
N LEU A 111 4.35 -17.48 0.17
CA LEU A 111 3.96 -18.86 0.48
C LEU A 111 2.51 -18.95 0.95
N LEU A 112 2.08 -18.06 1.85
CA LEU A 112 0.68 -17.96 2.27
C LEU A 112 -0.23 -17.62 1.08
N TYR A 113 0.18 -16.69 0.22
CA TYR A 113 -0.60 -16.40 -0.98
C TYR A 113 -0.74 -17.64 -1.87
N ALA A 114 0.34 -18.39 -2.09
CA ALA A 114 0.33 -19.59 -2.92
C ALA A 114 -0.57 -20.69 -2.34
N THR A 115 -0.54 -20.94 -1.04
CA THR A 115 -1.39 -21.96 -0.40
C THR A 115 -2.86 -21.57 -0.36
N TYR A 116 -3.17 -20.28 -0.14
CA TYR A 116 -4.53 -19.77 -0.08
C TYR A 116 -5.06 -19.24 -1.42
N TYR A 117 -4.31 -19.36 -2.52
CA TYR A 117 -4.68 -18.79 -3.83
C TYR A 117 -6.06 -19.23 -4.31
N GLU A 118 -6.34 -20.53 -4.20
CA GLU A 118 -7.64 -21.12 -4.58
C GLU A 118 -8.77 -20.63 -3.66
N SER A 119 -8.53 -20.55 -2.36
CA SER A 119 -9.48 -20.03 -1.38
C SER A 119 -9.79 -18.55 -1.63
N THR A 120 -8.76 -17.74 -1.92
CA THR A 120 -8.90 -16.32 -2.24
C THR A 120 -9.69 -16.10 -3.52
N LYS A 121 -9.45 -16.89 -4.58
CA LYS A 121 -10.28 -16.84 -5.81
C LYS A 121 -11.75 -17.11 -5.53
N ARG A 122 -12.06 -18.13 -4.73
CA ARG A 122 -13.44 -18.47 -4.35
C ARG A 122 -14.11 -17.35 -3.57
N ILE A 123 -13.40 -16.74 -2.61
CA ILE A 123 -13.90 -15.60 -1.83
C ILE A 123 -14.14 -14.38 -2.72
N ILE A 124 -13.23 -14.07 -3.65
CA ILE A 124 -13.38 -12.94 -4.58
C ILE A 124 -14.57 -13.18 -5.53
N ALA A 125 -14.74 -14.41 -6.04
CA ALA A 125 -15.88 -14.77 -6.88
C ALA A 125 -17.20 -14.62 -6.11
N ALA A 126 -17.30 -15.18 -4.91
CA ALA A 126 -18.48 -15.06 -4.04
C ALA A 126 -18.80 -13.59 -3.72
N ARG A 127 -17.79 -12.77 -3.39
CA ARG A 127 -17.99 -11.32 -3.16
C ARG A 127 -18.51 -10.60 -4.40
N LYS A 128 -18.07 -11.00 -5.60
CA LYS A 128 -18.53 -10.41 -6.87
C LYS A 128 -20.00 -10.76 -7.13
N GLU A 129 -20.39 -12.00 -6.84
CA GLU A 129 -21.78 -12.46 -6.92
C GLU A 129 -22.68 -11.73 -5.91
N THR A 130 -22.31 -11.69 -4.63
CA THR A 130 -23.06 -10.96 -3.60
C THR A 130 -23.19 -9.47 -3.94
N LYS A 131 -22.12 -8.84 -4.42
CA LYS A 131 -22.17 -7.44 -4.83
C LYS A 131 -23.12 -7.23 -6.02
N MET A 132 -23.18 -8.17 -6.97
CA MET A 132 -24.12 -8.12 -8.09
C MET A 132 -25.57 -8.28 -7.63
N GLU A 133 -25.85 -9.20 -6.71
CA GLU A 133 -27.19 -9.38 -6.12
C GLU A 133 -27.66 -8.13 -5.34
N VAL A 134 -26.78 -7.52 -4.55
CA VAL A 134 -27.08 -6.27 -3.82
C VAL A 134 -27.38 -5.14 -4.80
N ASN A 135 -26.61 -5.00 -5.88
CA ASN A 135 -26.89 -3.98 -6.91
C ASN A 135 -28.22 -4.24 -7.61
N LEU A 136 -28.53 -5.50 -7.95
CA LEU A 136 -29.79 -5.83 -8.63
C LEU A 136 -31.01 -5.58 -7.72
N SER A 137 -30.93 -5.97 -6.45
CA SER A 137 -32.00 -5.73 -5.48
C SER A 137 -32.21 -4.24 -5.21
N GLU A 138 -31.15 -3.44 -5.10
CA GLU A 138 -31.26 -1.97 -5.00
C GLU A 138 -31.95 -1.36 -6.23
N VAL A 139 -31.58 -1.81 -7.44
CA VAL A 139 -32.21 -1.36 -8.69
C VAL A 139 -33.68 -1.76 -8.76
N VAL A 140 -34.04 -2.98 -8.35
CA VAL A 140 -35.44 -3.45 -8.32
C VAL A 140 -36.26 -2.66 -7.30
N VAL A 141 -35.72 -2.39 -6.11
CA VAL A 141 -36.41 -1.62 -5.06
C VAL A 141 -36.67 -0.18 -5.52
N ASN A 142 -35.70 0.46 -6.19
CA ASN A 142 -35.86 1.81 -6.76
C ASN A 142 -36.80 1.83 -7.98
N GLY A 143 -36.78 0.78 -8.82
CA GLY A 143 -37.69 0.65 -9.96
C GLY A 143 -39.16 0.50 -9.55
N ASN A 144 -39.42 -0.10 -8.39
CA ASN A 144 -40.77 -0.25 -7.83
C ASN A 144 -41.32 1.04 -7.18
N HIS A 145 -40.51 2.09 -7.05
CA HIS A 145 -40.91 3.41 -6.57
C HIS A 145 -41.24 4.42 -7.68
N VAL A 146 -41.43 3.98 -8.93
CA VAL A 146 -42.05 4.86 -9.94
C VAL A 146 -43.48 5.16 -9.47
N PRO A 147 -43.84 6.41 -9.16
CA PRO A 147 -45.21 6.74 -8.80
C PRO A 147 -46.10 6.35 -9.97
N LYS A 148 -47.07 5.46 -9.74
CA LYS A 148 -48.13 5.19 -10.71
C LYS A 148 -48.71 6.54 -11.12
N LYS A 149 -48.42 7.01 -12.34
CA LYS A 149 -49.11 8.16 -12.90
C LYS A 149 -50.58 7.77 -13.00
N THR A 150 -51.37 8.28 -12.07
CA THR A 150 -52.82 8.22 -12.11
C THR A 150 -53.28 9.04 -13.30
N THR A 151 -53.42 8.39 -14.46
CA THR A 151 -54.07 9.01 -15.63
C THR A 151 -55.56 9.07 -15.32
N ARG A 152 -56.02 10.23 -14.82
CA ARG A 152 -57.43 10.57 -14.75
C ARG A 152 -57.92 10.75 -16.19
N ALA A 153 -58.78 9.85 -16.66
CA ALA A 153 -59.58 10.04 -17.85
C ALA A 153 -60.60 11.15 -17.58
N THR A 154 -60.59 12.17 -18.43
CA THR A 154 -61.65 13.17 -18.59
C THR A 154 -62.55 12.77 -19.74
#